data_AF-E2SQJ0-F1
#
_entry.id   AF-E2SQJ0-F1
#
_cell.length_a   1.000
_cell.length_b   1.000
_cell.length_c   1.000
_cell.angle_alpha   90.00
_cell.angle_beta   90.00
_cell.angle_gamma   90.00
#
_symmetry.space_group_name_H-M   'P 1'
#
loop_
_entity.id
_entity.type
_entity.pdbx_description
1 polymer ?
#
loop_
_entity_poly.entity_id
_entity_poly.type
_entity_poly.pdbx_seq_one_letter_code
_entity_poly.pdbx_strand_id
1 'polypeptide(L)' 'MSLYSRDTLYEQISFLAYYFHWSYDELLNLPHKERNRFCEEAGKINRRANGESESIFDI' A
#
# COMPACT_ATOMS: atom_id res chain seq x y z
N MET A 1 -4.33 -19.44 1.08
CA MET A 1 -3.81 -18.59 -0.01
C MET A 1 -4.94 -17.68 -0.42
N SER A 2 -4.94 -16.42 0.04
CA SER A 2 -5.95 -15.44 -0.37
C SER A 2 -5.75 -15.15 -1.86
N LEU A 3 -6.82 -15.27 -2.65
CA LEU A 3 -6.82 -14.85 -4.05
C LEU A 3 -6.65 -13.34 -4.05
N TYR A 4 -5.51 -12.89 -4.54
CA TYR A 4 -5.22 -11.47 -4.62
C TYR A 4 -6.11 -10.86 -5.70
N SER A 5 -7.13 -10.10 -5.28
CA SER A 5 -8.01 -9.43 -6.25
C SER A 5 -7.17 -8.43 -7.04
N ARG A 6 -7.52 -8.28 -8.33
CA ARG A 6 -7.00 -7.20 -9.17
C ARG A 6 -7.23 -5.84 -8.49
N ASP A 7 -8.33 -5.69 -7.78
CA ASP A 7 -8.69 -4.44 -7.10
C ASP A 7 -7.69 -4.12 -5.99
N THR A 8 -7.33 -5.11 -5.16
CA THR A 8 -6.32 -4.97 -4.10
C THR A 8 -4.95 -4.58 -4.66
N LEU A 9 -4.58 -5.07 -5.85
CA LEU A 9 -3.34 -4.65 -6.50
C LEU A 9 -3.38 -3.16 -6.86
N TYR A 10 -4.47 -2.69 -7.47
CA TYR A 10 -4.61 -1.28 -7.84
C TYR A 10 -4.66 -0.36 -6.64
N GLU A 11 -5.32 -0.77 -5.55
CA GLU A 11 -5.33 -0.03 -4.29
C GLU A 11 -3.92 0.16 -3.73
N GLN A 12 -3.13 -0.91 -3.66
CA GLN A 12 -1.75 -0.84 -3.16
C GLN A 12 -0.85 0.02 -4.04
N ILE A 13 -0.93 -0.15 -5.36
CA ILE A 13 -0.15 0.66 -6.29
C ILE A 13 -0.53 2.13 -6.16
N SER A 14 -1.82 2.46 -6.12
CA SER A 14 -2.29 3.84 -6.02
C SER A 14 -1.85 4.48 -4.70
N PHE A 15 -1.94 3.75 -3.60
CA PHE A 15 -1.48 4.22 -2.29
C PHE A 15 0.02 4.49 -2.27
N LEU A 16 0.83 3.53 -2.70
CA LEU A 16 2.28 3.70 -2.68
C LEU A 16 2.73 4.78 -3.66
N ALA A 17 2.11 4.89 -4.84
CA ALA A 17 2.39 5.97 -5.78
C ALA A 17 2.03 7.35 -5.20
N TYR A 18 0.93 7.46 -4.44
CA TYR A 18 0.53 8.70 -3.79
C TYR A 18 1.52 9.15 -2.70
N TYR A 19 2.02 8.22 -1.87
CA TYR A 19 2.90 8.56 -0.74
C TYR A 19 4.40 8.61 -1.10
N PHE A 20 4.87 7.71 -1.97
CA PHE A 20 6.29 7.58 -2.30
C PHE A 20 6.65 8.12 -3.68
N HIS A 21 5.65 8.42 -4.51
CA HIS A 21 5.85 8.91 -5.88
C HIS A 21 6.69 7.99 -6.77
N TRP A 22 6.71 6.70 -6.46
CA TRP A 22 7.31 5.67 -7.32
C TRP A 22 6.48 5.50 -8.59
N SER A 23 7.16 5.14 -9.67
CA SER A 23 6.49 4.86 -10.94
C SER A 23 5.64 3.59 -10.86
N TYR A 24 4.66 3.50 -11.76
CA TYR A 24 3.82 2.31 -11.89
C TYR A 24 4.66 1.05 -12.14
N ASP A 25 5.69 1.15 -12.97
CA ASP A 25 6.59 0.03 -13.30
C ASP A 25 7.41 -0.42 -12.10
N GLU A 26 7.96 0.51 -11.31
CA GLU A 26 8.69 0.16 -10.09
C GLU A 26 7.79 -0.59 -9.10
N LEU A 27 6.55 -0.15 -8.93
CA LEU A 27 5.59 -0.76 -8.02
C LEU A 27 5.12 -2.16 -8.47
N LEU A 28 4.99 -2.38 -9.78
CA LEU A 28 4.66 -3.69 -10.34
C LEU A 28 5.82 -4.69 -10.22
N ASN A 29 7.06 -4.20 -10.27
CA ASN A 29 8.25 -5.05 -10.14
C ASN A 29 8.53 -5.47 -8.68
N LEU A 30 7.89 -4.83 -7.70
CA LEU A 30 8.02 -5.24 -6.29
C LEU A 30 7.37 -6.61 -6.05
N PRO A 31 8.08 -7.53 -5.35
CA PRO A 31 7.46 -8.75 -4.87
C PRO A 31 6.21 -8.43 -4.05
N HIS A 32 5.14 -9.19 -4.26
CA HIS A 32 3.86 -9.00 -3.57
C HIS A 32 4.00 -8.85 -2.04
N LYS A 33 4.86 -9.65 -1.41
CA LYS A 33 5.11 -9.58 0.04
C LYS A 33 5.76 -8.27 0.47
N GLU A 34 6.67 -7.75 -0.34
CA GLU A 34 7.35 -6.48 -0.06
C GLU A 34 6.39 -5.31 -0.24
N ARG A 35 5.61 -5.31 -1.33
CA ARG A 35 4.58 -4.30 -1.57
C ARG A 35 3.57 -4.24 -0.41
N ASN A 36 3.09 -5.40 0.06
CA ASN A 36 2.21 -5.47 1.24
C ASN A 36 2.86 -4.84 2.47
N ARG A 37 4.14 -5.17 2.74
CA ARG A 37 4.88 -4.61 3.88
C ARG A 37 5.01 -3.09 3.78
N PHE A 38 5.30 -2.56 2.59
CA PHE A 38 5.34 -1.10 2.39
C PHE A 38 3.98 -0.45 2.66
N CYS A 39 2.88 -1.09 2.24
CA CYS A 39 1.53 -0.58 2.53
C CYS A 39 1.26 -0.53 4.04
N GLU A 40 1.61 -1.59 4.77
CA GLU A 40 1.45 -1.65 6.23
C GLU A 40 2.27 -0.57 6.95
N GLU A 41 3.54 -0.40 6.60
CA GLU A 41 4.43 0.56 7.26
C GLU A 41 4.05 2.00 6.92
N ALA A 42 3.74 2.30 5.65
CA ALA A 42 3.25 3.62 5.26
C ALA A 42 1.91 3.96 5.95
N GLY A 43 1.00 2.97 6.06
CA GLY A 43 -0.23 3.11 6.84
C GLY A 43 0.03 3.43 8.31
N LYS A 44 0.97 2.73 8.96
CA LYS A 44 1.36 3.01 10.36
C LYS A 44 1.93 4.42 10.53
N ILE A 45 2.78 4.87 9.62
CA ILE A 45 3.35 6.23 9.66
C ILE A 45 2.24 7.27 9.50
N ASN A 46 1.35 7.08 8.53
CA ASN A 46 0.24 7.99 8.29
C ASN A 46 -0.71 8.08 9.50
N ARG A 47 -1.06 6.95 10.11
CA ARG A 47 -1.90 6.92 11.33
C ARG A 47 -1.25 7.65 12.50
N ARG A 48 0.06 7.49 12.68
CA ARG A 48 0.82 8.20 13.73
C ARG A 48 0.90 9.70 13.47
N ALA A 49 1.09 10.11 12.22
CA ALA A 49 1.15 11.51 11.84
C ALA A 49 -0.21 12.22 12.02
N ASN A 50 -1.31 11.51 11.74
CA ASN A 50 -2.67 12.07 11.76
C ASN A 50 -3.47 11.78 13.04
N GLY A 51 -2.90 11.11 14.05
CA GLY A 51 -3.52 10.94 15.36
C GLY A 51 -4.77 10.05 15.37
N GLU A 52 -4.73 8.91 14.68
CA GLU A 52 -5.85 7.94 14.45
C GLU A 52 -6.86 8.37 13.39
N SER A 53 -6.50 8.17 12.11
CA SER A 53 -7.45 8.13 11.00
C SER A 53 -7.36 6.76 10.34
N GLU A 54 -8.50 6.08 10.16
CA GLU A 54 -8.58 4.72 9.58
C GLU A 54 -7.83 4.67 8.25
N SER A 55 -6.87 3.75 8.14
CA SER A 55 -6.19 3.52 6.87
C SER A 55 -7.11 2.70 5.98
N ILE A 56 -7.17 3.05 4.70
CA ILE A 56 -7.80 2.26 3.63
C ILE A 56 -7.29 0.80 3.53
N PHE A 57 -6.22 0.44 4.25
CA PHE A 57 -5.67 -0.91 4.35
C PHE A 57 -6.04 -1.66 5.65
N ASP A 58 -6.87 -1.07 6.51
CA ASP A 58 -7.32 -1.71 7.77
C ASP A 58 -8.59 -2.58 7.60
N ILE A 59 -8.94 -2.99 6.36
CA ILE A 59 -10.10 -3.84 6.01
C ILE A 59 -9.68 -5.31 5.81
#